data_AF-A0A9E2PAR2-F1
#
_entry.id   AF-A0A9E2PAR2-F1
#
_cell.length_a   1.000
_cell.length_b   1.000
_cell.length_c   1.000
_cell.angle_alpha   90.00
_cell.angle_beta   90.00
_cell.angle_gamma   90.00
#
_symmetry.space_group_name_H-M   'P 1'
#
loop_
_entity.id
_entity.type
_entity.pdbx_description
1 polymer ?
#
loop_
_entity_poly.entity_id
_entity_poly.type
_entity_poly.pdbx_seq_one_letter_code
_entity_poly.pdbx_strand_id
1 'polypeptide(L)'
;MKNSIIVLLLLLTVIGLNTAYCADEKVIKEFVEISGGEKGNITFPHEKHQKTLKDCMICHNLFPKKTGVIAEMITDGKLQKKQVMNHCLACHREMKKTGEKTGPTSCFQCHNKQ
;
A
#
# COMPACT_ATOMS: atom_id res chain seq x y z
N MET A 1 62.52 -6.90 -11.84
CA MET A 1 61.57 -5.96 -12.51
C MET A 1 60.44 -6.66 -13.25
N LYS A 2 60.65 -7.79 -13.94
CA LYS A 2 59.57 -8.49 -14.67
C LYS A 2 58.58 -9.22 -13.75
N ASN A 3 59.03 -9.67 -12.58
CA ASN A 3 58.21 -10.44 -11.62
C ASN A 3 57.39 -9.54 -10.68
N SER A 4 57.78 -8.26 -10.50
CA SER A 4 57.03 -7.29 -9.70
C SER A 4 55.80 -6.74 -10.42
N ILE A 5 55.80 -6.77 -11.76
CA ILE A 5 54.67 -6.34 -12.60
C ILE A 5 53.55 -7.40 -12.61
N ILE A 6 53.91 -8.69 -12.52
CA ILE A 6 52.93 -9.79 -12.51
C ILE A 6 52.15 -9.82 -11.18
N VAL A 7 52.80 -9.49 -10.06
CA VAL A 7 52.13 -9.40 -8.74
C VAL A 7 51.18 -8.20 -8.68
N LEU A 8 51.50 -7.08 -9.35
CA LEU A 8 50.63 -5.91 -9.41
C LEU A 8 49.39 -6.12 -10.31
N LEU A 9 49.51 -6.96 -11.35
CA LEU A 9 48.40 -7.33 -12.24
C LEU A 9 47.44 -8.37 -11.64
N LEU A 10 47.87 -9.17 -10.66
CA LEU A 10 47.03 -10.13 -9.94
C LEU A 10 46.24 -9.52 -8.77
N LEU A 11 46.58 -8.30 -8.35
CA LEU A 11 45.88 -7.58 -7.27
C LEU A 11 44.70 -6.73 -7.76
N LEU A 12 44.46 -6.65 -9.07
CA LEU A 12 43.43 -5.81 -9.69
C LEU A 12 42.15 -6.56 -10.11
N THR A 13 42.04 -7.87 -9.87
CA THR A 13 40.93 -8.70 -10.39
C THR A 13 39.99 -9.27 -9.32
N VAL A 14 40.10 -8.87 -8.05
CA VAL A 14 39.21 -9.35 -6.97
C VAL A 14 38.53 -8.20 -6.22
N ILE A 15 37.95 -7.26 -6.95
CA ILE A 15 36.83 -6.47 -6.40
C ILE A 15 35.57 -7.20 -6.84
N GLY A 16 35.20 -8.18 -6.01
CA GLY A 16 34.05 -9.02 -6.20
C GLY A 16 32.77 -8.21 -6.35
N LEU A 17 31.94 -8.67 -7.28
CA LEU A 17 30.49 -8.57 -7.23
C LEU A 17 29.99 -8.52 -5.79
N ASN A 18 29.20 -7.51 -5.47
CA ASN A 18 27.91 -7.64 -4.77
C ASN A 18 27.45 -6.26 -4.32
N THR A 19 26.68 -5.59 -5.17
CA THR A 19 25.59 -4.75 -4.69
C THR A 19 24.44 -4.84 -5.69
N ALA A 20 23.76 -5.98 -5.71
CA ALA A 20 22.34 -5.98 -6.06
C ALA A 20 21.61 -5.24 -4.92
N TYR A 21 21.68 -3.91 -4.90
CA TYR A 21 20.71 -3.10 -4.19
C TYR A 21 19.40 -3.24 -4.98
N CYS A 22 18.64 -4.31 -4.71
CA CYS A 22 17.20 -4.25 -4.88
C CYS A 22 16.67 -3.35 -3.76
N ALA A 23 16.85 -2.04 -3.93
CA ALA A 23 15.99 -1.09 -3.27
C ALA A 23 14.61 -1.33 -3.90
N ASP A 24 13.83 -2.17 -3.25
CA ASP A 24 12.40 -2.29 -3.50
C ASP A 24 11.80 -0.95 -3.03
N GLU A 25 11.94 0.07 -3.87
CA GLU A 25 11.25 1.34 -3.69
C GLU A 25 9.78 0.96 -3.62
N LYS A 26 9.21 0.98 -2.42
CA LYS A 26 7.80 0.68 -2.21
C LYS A 26 7.01 1.67 -3.05
N VAL A 27 6.63 1.25 -4.24
CA VAL A 27 5.84 2.05 -5.17
C VAL A 27 4.52 2.34 -4.47
N ILE A 28 4.40 3.55 -3.94
CA ILE A 28 3.14 4.06 -3.42
C ILE A 28 2.28 4.33 -4.64
N LYS A 29 1.28 3.50 -4.86
CA LYS A 29 0.33 3.74 -5.93
C LYS A 29 -0.59 4.89 -5.52
N GLU A 30 -0.70 5.90 -6.39
CA GLU A 30 -1.61 7.03 -6.20
C GLU A 30 -3.04 6.54 -5.95
N PHE A 31 -3.48 5.61 -6.80
CA PHE A 31 -4.77 4.94 -6.72
C PHE A 31 -4.61 3.42 -6.62
N VAL A 32 -5.50 2.79 -5.85
CA VAL A 32 -5.60 1.34 -5.72
C VAL A 32 -7.05 0.93 -5.91
N GLU A 33 -7.30 -0.10 -6.69
CA GLU A 33 -8.64 -0.69 -6.80
C GLU A 33 -8.90 -1.60 -5.60
N ILE A 34 -10.01 -1.35 -4.91
CA ILE A 34 -10.48 -2.15 -3.77
C ILE A 34 -11.83 -2.75 -4.13
N SER A 35 -12.03 -4.04 -3.83
CA SER A 35 -13.33 -4.67 -4.05
C SER A 35 -14.41 -4.05 -3.16
N GLY A 36 -15.46 -3.53 -3.78
CA GLY A 36 -16.70 -3.12 -3.12
C GLY A 36 -17.76 -4.24 -3.06
N GLY A 37 -17.35 -5.49 -3.28
CA GLY A 37 -18.24 -6.64 -3.36
C GLY A 37 -19.21 -6.51 -4.54
N GLU A 38 -20.50 -6.77 -4.29
CA GLU A 38 -21.57 -6.74 -5.31
C GLU A 38 -21.77 -5.35 -5.94
N LYS A 39 -21.25 -4.28 -5.33
CA LYS A 39 -21.33 -2.92 -5.89
C LYS A 39 -20.20 -2.60 -6.87
N GLY A 40 -19.32 -3.56 -7.15
CA GLY A 40 -18.15 -3.36 -8.01
C GLY A 40 -16.96 -2.80 -7.25
N ASN A 41 -15.83 -2.71 -7.92
CA ASN A 41 -14.61 -2.13 -7.36
C ASN A 41 -14.74 -0.62 -7.18
N ILE A 42 -13.96 -0.07 -6.27
CA ILE A 42 -13.83 1.37 -6.06
C ILE A 42 -12.37 1.78 -6.27
N THR A 43 -12.19 2.94 -6.89
CA THR A 43 -10.88 3.59 -7.00
C THR A 43 -10.56 4.31 -5.70
N PHE A 44 -9.63 3.75 -4.91
CA PHE A 44 -9.21 4.30 -3.63
C PHE A 44 -7.97 5.18 -3.78
N PRO A 45 -8.01 6.48 -3.41
CA PRO A 45 -6.86 7.38 -3.49
C PRO A 45 -5.89 7.12 -2.32
N HIS A 46 -5.12 6.03 -2.40
CA HIS A 46 -4.25 5.55 -1.33
C HIS A 46 -3.18 6.58 -0.94
N GLU A 47 -2.54 7.21 -1.92
CA GLU A 47 -1.50 8.21 -1.65
C GLU A 47 -2.03 9.43 -0.87
N LYS A 48 -3.26 9.87 -1.15
CA LYS A 48 -3.88 10.97 -0.40
C LYS A 48 -4.01 10.61 1.08
N HIS A 49 -4.48 9.41 1.38
CA HIS A 49 -4.59 8.93 2.77
C HIS A 49 -3.21 8.81 3.42
N GLN A 50 -2.21 8.29 2.69
CA GLN A 50 -0.86 8.17 3.21
C GLN A 50 -0.22 9.55 3.51
N LYS A 51 -0.40 10.54 2.63
CA LYS A 51 0.11 11.91 2.83
C LYS A 51 -0.56 12.61 4.01
N THR A 52 -1.87 12.44 4.17
CA THR A 52 -2.64 13.09 5.25
C THR A 52 -2.44 12.40 6.59
N LEU A 53 -2.51 11.07 6.65
CA LEU A 53 -2.53 10.33 7.91
C LEU A 53 -1.13 9.91 8.38
N LYS A 54 -0.20 9.66 7.45
CA LYS A 54 1.19 9.21 7.68
C LYS A 54 1.36 7.87 8.41
N ASP A 55 0.34 7.40 9.12
CA ASP A 55 0.32 6.11 9.79
C ASP A 55 -0.39 5.05 8.92
N CYS A 56 0.39 4.07 8.46
CA CYS A 56 -0.10 2.95 7.66
C CYS A 56 -1.03 2.03 8.47
N MET A 57 -0.83 1.97 9.79
CA MET A 57 -1.46 0.96 10.63
C MET A 57 -2.90 1.29 11.01
N ILE A 58 -3.34 2.54 10.80
CA ILE A 58 -4.76 2.93 10.91
C ILE A 58 -5.64 1.94 10.15
N CYS A 59 -5.25 1.59 8.92
CA CYS A 59 -5.94 0.58 8.12
C CYS A 59 -5.30 -0.81 8.24
N HIS A 60 -3.97 -0.90 8.18
CA HIS A 60 -3.28 -2.19 8.00
C HIS A 60 -3.18 -3.07 9.25
N ASN A 61 -3.75 -2.62 10.37
CA ASN A 61 -4.06 -3.50 11.50
C ASN A 61 -5.26 -4.43 11.20
N LEU A 62 -6.15 -4.06 10.27
CA LEU A 62 -7.31 -4.86 9.88
C LEU A 62 -6.97 -5.91 8.81
N PHE A 63 -6.03 -5.59 7.92
CA PHE A 63 -5.63 -6.46 6.81
C PHE A 63 -4.22 -6.11 6.31
N PRO A 64 -3.46 -7.09 5.78
CA PRO A 64 -2.10 -6.86 5.32
C PRO A 64 -2.05 -5.98 4.06
N LYS A 65 -0.87 -5.42 3.77
CA LYS A 65 -0.59 -4.58 2.58
C LYS A 65 -0.48 -5.41 1.29
N LYS A 66 -1.57 -6.06 0.88
CA LYS A 66 -1.65 -6.92 -0.30
C LYS A 66 -2.94 -6.63 -1.09
N THR A 67 -2.81 -6.38 -2.39
CA THR A 67 -3.97 -6.17 -3.27
C THR A 67 -4.87 -7.40 -3.26
N GLY A 68 -6.19 -7.19 -3.21
CA GLY A 68 -7.19 -8.26 -3.20
C GLY A 68 -7.39 -8.97 -1.85
N VAL A 69 -6.53 -8.72 -0.85
CA VAL A 69 -6.57 -9.48 0.41
C VAL A 69 -7.85 -9.28 1.22
N ILE A 70 -8.53 -8.14 1.04
CA ILE A 70 -9.81 -7.90 1.71
C ILE A 70 -10.86 -8.92 1.26
N ALA A 71 -10.94 -9.19 -0.05
CA ALA A 71 -11.89 -10.17 -0.60
C ALA A 71 -11.51 -11.60 -0.20
N GLU A 72 -10.20 -11.91 -0.21
CA GLU A 72 -9.65 -13.19 0.28
C GLU A 72 -10.04 -13.42 1.74
N MET A 73 -9.77 -12.46 2.63
CA MET A 73 -10.07 -12.57 4.06
C MET A 73 -11.57 -12.60 4.37
N ILE A 74 -12.42 -11.95 3.56
CA ILE A 74 -13.88 -12.10 3.68
C ILE A 74 -14.32 -13.52 3.31
N THR A 75 -13.75 -14.08 2.24
CA THR A 75 -14.03 -15.45 1.80
C THR A 75 -13.58 -16.48 2.84
N ASP A 76 -12.42 -16.26 3.44
CA ASP A 76 -11.86 -17.07 4.52
C ASP A 76 -12.60 -16.90 5.87
N GLY A 77 -13.57 -15.98 5.98
CA GLY A 77 -14.27 -15.67 7.22
C GLY A 77 -13.44 -14.91 8.27
N LYS A 78 -12.22 -14.45 7.92
CA LYS A 78 -11.33 -13.66 8.79
C LYS A 78 -11.74 -12.20 8.88
N LEU A 79 -12.46 -11.69 7.88
CA LEU A 79 -13.09 -10.37 7.89
C LEU A 79 -14.60 -10.50 7.70
N GLN A 80 -15.36 -9.72 8.45
CA GLN A 80 -16.79 -9.62 8.25
C GLN A 80 -17.10 -8.82 6.99
N LYS A 81 -18.20 -9.17 6.30
CA LYS A 81 -18.72 -8.36 5.20
C LYS A 81 -18.87 -6.91 5.67
N LYS A 82 -18.42 -5.95 4.86
CA LYS A 82 -18.45 -4.50 5.13
C LYS A 82 -17.56 -4.01 6.28
N GLN A 83 -16.77 -4.86 6.95
CA GLN A 83 -15.92 -4.43 8.06
C GLN A 83 -14.95 -3.30 7.66
N VAL A 84 -14.27 -3.45 6.53
CA VAL A 84 -13.35 -2.41 6.01
C VAL A 84 -14.11 -1.15 5.61
N MET A 85 -15.25 -1.27 4.92
CA MET A 85 -16.10 -0.12 4.55
C MET A 85 -16.56 0.65 5.80
N ASN A 86 -16.97 -0.05 6.85
CA ASN A 86 -17.41 0.56 8.10
C ASN A 86 -16.27 1.28 8.81
N HIS A 87 -15.04 0.76 8.73
CA HIS A 87 -13.85 1.45 9.23
C HIS A 87 -13.63 2.78 8.50
N CYS A 88 -13.71 2.80 7.16
CA CYS A 88 -13.61 4.03 6.37
C CYS A 88 -14.70 5.05 6.76
N LEU A 89 -15.95 4.59 6.83
CA LEU A 89 -17.09 5.45 7.16
C LEU A 89 -17.03 5.99 8.58
N ALA A 90 -16.55 5.22 9.56
CA ALA A 90 -16.40 5.67 10.93
C ALA A 90 -15.45 6.87 11.01
N CYS A 91 -14.27 6.74 10.41
CA CYS A 91 -13.28 7.82 10.34
C CYS A 91 -13.86 9.05 9.62
N HIS A 92 -14.43 8.87 8.42
CA HIS A 92 -14.95 10.00 7.66
C HIS A 92 -16.11 10.72 8.35
N ARG A 93 -17.00 9.98 9.04
CA ARG A 93 -18.13 10.56 9.78
C ARG A 93 -17.68 11.31 11.03
N GLU A 94 -16.67 10.81 11.74
CA GLU A 94 -16.13 11.51 12.89
C GLU A 94 -15.51 12.84 12.47
N MET A 95 -14.66 12.84 11.45
CA MET A 95 -14.11 14.08 10.88
C MET A 95 -15.20 15.03 10.39
N LYS A 96 -16.26 14.51 9.76
CA LYS A 96 -17.42 15.33 9.36
C LYS A 96 -18.08 16.01 10.56
N LYS A 97 -18.22 15.27 11.66
CA LYS A 97 -18.86 15.73 12.90
C LYS A 97 -18.03 16.80 13.59
N THR A 98 -16.70 16.71 13.54
CA THR A 98 -15.78 17.72 14.07
C THR A 98 -15.59 18.92 13.14
N GLY A 99 -16.23 18.92 11.96
CA GLY A 99 -16.15 20.01 10.98
C GLY A 99 -14.86 19.99 10.15
N GLU A 100 -14.09 18.90 10.22
CA GLU A 100 -12.87 18.73 9.46
C GLU A 100 -13.15 18.36 7.99
N LYS A 101 -12.20 18.68 7.11
CA LYS A 101 -12.24 18.23 5.71
C LYS A 101 -12.10 16.71 5.70
N THR A 102 -13.09 16.04 5.12
CA THR A 102 -13.19 14.58 5.16
C THR A 102 -13.51 13.98 3.79
N GLY A 103 -13.40 12.66 3.70
CA GLY A 103 -13.81 11.90 2.52
C GLY A 103 -15.32 11.64 2.45
N PRO A 104 -15.75 10.85 1.46
CA PRO A 104 -17.16 10.54 1.23
C PRO A 104 -17.78 9.75 2.39
N THR A 105 -19.07 10.01 2.65
CA THR A 105 -19.84 9.36 3.73
C THR A 105 -21.12 8.68 3.25
N SER A 106 -21.41 8.75 1.95
CA SER A 106 -22.55 8.09 1.31
C SER A 106 -22.10 7.01 0.32
N CYS A 107 -22.96 6.02 0.08
CA CYS A 107 -22.62 4.84 -0.71
C CYS A 107 -22.18 5.17 -2.15
N PHE A 108 -22.91 6.06 -2.84
CA PHE A 108 -22.67 6.37 -4.25
C PHE A 108 -21.45 7.26 -4.51
N GLN A 109 -20.93 7.92 -3.46
CA GLN A 109 -19.70 8.70 -3.58
C GLN A 109 -18.45 7.82 -3.59
N CYS A 110 -18.54 6.59 -3.07
CA CYS A 110 -17.46 5.60 -3.16
C CYS A 110 -17.72 4.59 -4.28
N HIS A 111 -18.95 4.07 -4.35
CA HIS A 111 -19.40 3.13 -5.38
C HIS A 111 -20.05 3.88 -6.55
N ASN A 112 -19.29 4.73 -7.21
CA ASN A 112 -19.75 5.28 -8.47
C ASN A 112 -19.71 4.16 -9.53
N LYS A 113 -20.80 3.99 -10.26
CA LYS A 113 -20.70 3.31 -11.55
C LYS A 113 -19.99 4.30 -12.44
N GLN A 114 -18.73 4.03 -12.78
CA GLN A 114 -18.11 4.70 -13.92
C GLN A 114 -18.96 4.44 -15.17
#